data_AF-A0A1Y3TJY9-F1
#
_entry.id   AF-A0A1Y3TJY9-F1
#
_cell.length_a   1.000
_cell.length_b   1.000
_cell.length_c   1.000
_cell.angle_alpha   90.00
_cell.angle_beta   90.00
_cell.angle_gamma   90.00
#
_symmetry.space_group_name_H-M   'P 1'
#
loop_
_entity.id
_entity.type
_entity.pdbx_description
1 polymer ?
#
loop_
_entity_poly.entity_id
_entity_poly.type
_entity_poly.pdbx_seq_one_letter_code
_entity_poly.pdbx_strand_id
1 'polypeptide(L)'
;MNDLLERYLGAVCSYFFGRKRQYVYHDLKTQISQSVHQYEDMEDLLMSYGHPLSVAYSYGYRPTIYHHFNPKIVNFIEKLVFLISGIYLFLSTLYYLEQFGCLSFQSTNNVVTTMNTSSIFEAFLSYPIIIMIGIIAIAILALIILDKKEPIPQDLNLRWNIQDLDHLPHPSHYPNHTIETIFMIIFITFFICYGFFFSSDIIIKIQHESYQMIHMMTYFFQPFIMIIIFDYFIDMTKKIYTKKYLKYSFIINLFTIVSLTIFVVNSHFLSQYLLPINTNFQYILVNAFIITALFFIYFISLYKLVRNIKSYRFLFKK
;
A
#
# COMPACT_ATOMS: atom_id res chain seq x y z
N MET A 1 3.40 5.17 -34.72
CA MET A 1 4.72 4.50 -34.65
C MET A 1 5.24 4.35 -33.22
N ASN A 2 5.46 5.41 -32.44
CA ASN A 2 6.01 5.24 -31.07
C ASN A 2 5.06 4.59 -30.06
N ASP A 3 3.74 4.72 -30.20
CA ASP A 3 2.81 4.26 -29.15
C ASP A 3 2.80 2.73 -28.99
N LEU A 4 2.76 1.96 -30.09
CA LEU A 4 2.75 0.50 -30.06
C LEU A 4 4.04 -0.07 -29.44
N LEU A 5 5.19 0.50 -29.80
CA LEU A 5 6.48 0.18 -29.19
C LEU A 5 6.44 0.41 -27.67
N GLU A 6 5.99 1.59 -27.25
CA GLU A 6 5.94 1.92 -25.82
C GLU A 6 4.96 1.01 -25.06
N ARG A 7 3.85 0.59 -25.68
CA ARG A 7 2.90 -0.38 -25.11
C ARG A 7 3.56 -1.74 -24.90
N TYR A 8 4.28 -2.22 -25.90
CA TYR A 8 5.00 -3.49 -25.84
C TYR A 8 6.15 -3.46 -24.82
N LEU A 9 6.97 -2.40 -24.84
CA LEU A 9 8.01 -2.15 -23.84
C LEU A 9 7.41 -2.09 -22.44
N GLY A 10 6.28 -1.39 -22.26
CA GLY A 10 5.53 -1.33 -21.01
C GLY A 10 5.10 -2.72 -20.51
N ALA A 11 4.59 -3.57 -21.41
CA ALA A 11 4.18 -4.93 -21.10
C ALA A 11 5.36 -5.79 -20.61
N VAL A 12 6.49 -5.80 -21.31
CA VAL A 12 7.70 -6.54 -20.90
C VAL A 12 8.26 -5.97 -19.59
N CYS A 13 8.31 -4.65 -19.47
CA CYS A 13 8.84 -3.97 -18.30
C CYS A 13 7.98 -4.15 -17.03
N SER A 14 6.70 -4.48 -17.18
CA SER A 14 5.78 -4.74 -16.06
C SER A 14 6.20 -5.93 -15.18
N TYR A 15 7.07 -6.80 -15.69
CA TYR A 15 7.63 -7.95 -14.96
C TYR A 15 8.85 -7.60 -14.09
N PHE A 16 9.38 -6.38 -14.22
CA PHE A 16 10.58 -5.95 -13.52
C PHE A 16 10.32 -4.74 -12.62
N PHE A 17 11.09 -4.64 -11.54
CA PHE A 17 11.01 -3.53 -10.59
C PHE A 17 12.34 -2.77 -10.52
N GLY A 18 12.26 -1.48 -10.17
CA GLY A 18 13.41 -0.61 -9.91
C GLY A 18 14.40 -0.50 -11.07
N ARG A 19 15.70 -0.56 -10.76
CA ARG A 19 16.79 -0.40 -11.74
C ARG A 19 16.76 -1.45 -12.85
N LYS A 20 16.37 -2.69 -12.53
CA LYS A 20 16.29 -3.77 -13.55
C LYS A 20 15.26 -3.43 -14.63
N ARG A 21 14.13 -2.82 -14.25
CA ARG A 21 13.14 -2.34 -15.23
C ARG A 21 13.71 -1.28 -16.17
N GLN A 22 14.45 -0.31 -15.64
CA GLN A 22 15.06 0.75 -16.45
C GLN A 22 16.08 0.17 -17.43
N TYR A 23 16.92 -0.76 -16.97
CA TYR A 23 17.86 -1.49 -17.81
C TYR A 23 17.15 -2.22 -18.96
N VAL A 24 16.15 -3.05 -18.64
CA VAL A 24 15.40 -3.83 -19.65
C VAL A 24 14.70 -2.90 -20.64
N TYR A 25 14.12 -1.80 -20.17
CA TYR A 25 13.47 -0.82 -21.04
C TYR A 25 14.45 -0.24 -22.07
N HIS A 26 15.60 0.26 -21.62
CA HIS A 26 16.58 0.89 -22.51
C HIS A 26 17.21 -0.11 -23.46
N ASP A 27 17.63 -1.28 -22.96
CA ASP A 27 18.26 -2.32 -23.78
C ASP A 27 17.29 -2.84 -24.85
N LEU A 28 16.08 -3.21 -24.47
CA LEU A 28 15.07 -3.70 -25.42
C LEU A 28 14.66 -2.62 -26.42
N LYS A 29 14.51 -1.37 -25.99
CA LYS A 29 14.21 -0.26 -26.90
C LYS A 29 15.31 -0.05 -27.92
N THR A 30 16.57 -0.12 -27.50
CA THR A 30 17.72 0.01 -28.39
C THR A 30 17.78 -1.16 -29.39
N GLN A 31 17.60 -2.40 -28.93
CA GLN A 31 17.58 -3.58 -29.79
C GLN A 31 16.48 -3.48 -30.86
N ILE A 32 15.24 -3.18 -30.44
CA ILE A 32 14.11 -3.05 -31.37
C ILE A 32 14.36 -1.92 -32.36
N SER A 33 14.86 -0.76 -31.90
CA SER A 33 15.13 0.40 -32.76
C SER A 33 16.19 0.10 -33.83
N GLN A 34 17.16 -0.77 -33.53
CA GLN A 34 18.19 -1.20 -34.48
C GLN A 34 17.65 -2.18 -35.52
N SER A 35 16.64 -2.98 -35.18
CA SER A 35 16.03 -3.97 -36.09
C SER A 35 14.87 -3.42 -36.92
N VAL A 36 14.37 -2.20 -36.66
CA VAL A 36 13.22 -1.60 -37.40
C VAL A 36 13.42 -1.65 -38.91
N HIS A 37 14.63 -1.43 -39.41
CA HIS A 37 14.92 -1.40 -40.85
C HIS A 37 14.78 -2.76 -41.56
N GLN A 38 14.66 -3.86 -40.81
CA GLN A 38 14.58 -5.22 -41.35
C GLN A 38 13.13 -5.70 -41.56
N TYR A 39 12.14 -4.90 -41.18
CA TYR A 39 10.73 -5.26 -41.21
C TYR A 39 9.93 -4.19 -41.95
N GLU A 40 8.85 -4.60 -42.61
CA GLU A 40 7.95 -3.68 -43.32
C GLU A 40 7.19 -2.81 -42.32
N ASP A 41 6.67 -3.43 -41.25
CA ASP A 41 5.90 -2.75 -40.22
C ASP A 41 6.34 -3.12 -38.79
N MET A 42 6.00 -2.21 -37.86
CA MET A 42 6.32 -2.37 -36.44
C MET A 42 5.58 -3.54 -35.79
N GLU A 43 4.37 -3.85 -36.28
CA GLU A 43 3.57 -4.98 -35.79
C GLU A 43 4.30 -6.30 -36.05
N ASP A 44 4.78 -6.52 -37.28
CA ASP A 44 5.55 -7.71 -37.65
C ASP A 44 6.85 -7.84 -36.85
N LEU A 45 7.54 -6.73 -36.63
CA LEU A 45 8.72 -6.69 -35.79
C LEU A 45 8.39 -7.15 -34.36
N LEU A 46 7.40 -6.55 -33.71
CA LEU A 46 7.01 -6.89 -32.34
C LEU A 46 6.43 -8.31 -32.22
N MET A 47 5.74 -8.78 -33.26
CA MET A 47 5.28 -10.17 -33.37
C MET A 47 6.45 -11.15 -33.37
N SER A 48 7.54 -10.82 -34.08
CA SER A 48 8.74 -11.65 -34.14
C SER A 48 9.51 -11.76 -32.82
N TYR A 49 9.45 -10.72 -31.97
CA TYR A 49 10.01 -10.77 -30.60
C TYR A 49 9.19 -11.68 -29.67
N GLY A 50 7.92 -11.92 -30.00
CA GLY A 50 7.04 -12.85 -29.29
C GLY A 50 6.37 -12.27 -28.06
N HIS A 51 5.77 -13.15 -27.26
CA HIS A 51 4.94 -12.74 -26.12
C HIS A 51 5.74 -11.95 -25.06
N PRO A 52 5.22 -10.87 -24.45
CA PRO A 52 5.95 -10.07 -23.48
C PRO A 52 6.54 -10.85 -22.30
N LEU A 53 5.83 -11.88 -21.84
CA LEU A 53 6.32 -12.80 -20.79
C LEU A 53 7.53 -13.64 -21.23
N SER A 54 7.56 -14.13 -22.48
CA SER A 54 8.70 -14.93 -22.96
C SER A 54 9.95 -14.05 -23.07
N VAL A 55 9.78 -12.81 -23.52
CA VAL A 55 10.87 -11.82 -23.49
C VAL A 55 11.27 -11.51 -22.05
N ALA A 56 10.34 -11.33 -21.12
CA ALA A 56 10.70 -11.15 -19.71
C ALA A 56 11.51 -12.34 -19.17
N TYR A 57 11.20 -13.58 -19.57
CA TYR A 57 11.98 -14.77 -19.18
C TYR A 57 13.40 -14.77 -19.73
N SER A 58 13.65 -14.25 -20.94
CA SER A 58 14.99 -14.13 -21.51
C SER A 58 15.83 -13.08 -20.79
N TYR A 59 15.21 -11.98 -20.34
CA TYR A 59 15.82 -10.99 -19.44
C TYR A 59 15.94 -11.45 -17.96
N GLY A 60 15.68 -12.73 -17.70
CA GLY A 60 15.87 -13.36 -16.40
C GLY A 60 14.80 -13.00 -15.36
N TYR A 61 13.56 -12.73 -15.78
CA TYR A 61 12.41 -12.79 -14.87
C TYR A 61 12.24 -14.24 -14.37
N ARG A 62 12.04 -14.41 -13.07
CA ARG A 62 11.75 -15.71 -12.45
C ARG A 62 10.72 -15.48 -11.33
N PRO A 63 9.46 -15.93 -11.49
CA PRO A 63 8.45 -15.75 -10.45
C PRO A 63 8.79 -16.63 -9.24
N THR A 64 8.52 -16.12 -8.03
CA THR A 64 8.68 -16.89 -6.78
C THR A 64 7.58 -17.95 -6.61
N ILE A 65 6.39 -17.69 -7.15
CA ILE A 65 5.26 -18.62 -7.16
C ILE A 65 4.85 -18.85 -8.61
N TYR A 66 4.99 -20.08 -9.08
CA TYR A 66 4.59 -20.50 -10.44
C TYR A 66 3.10 -20.83 -10.56
N HIS A 67 2.41 -20.95 -9.41
CA HIS A 67 1.00 -21.29 -9.36
C HIS A 67 0.13 -20.11 -9.76
N HIS A 68 -0.69 -20.32 -10.79
CA HIS A 68 -1.71 -19.39 -11.23
C HIS A 68 -2.98 -19.65 -10.43
N PHE A 69 -3.28 -18.74 -9.51
CA PHE A 69 -4.53 -18.75 -8.77
C PHE A 69 -5.69 -18.35 -9.69
N ASN A 70 -6.86 -18.95 -9.46
CA ASN A 70 -8.09 -18.61 -10.18
C ASN A 70 -8.41 -17.11 -10.01
N PRO A 71 -8.43 -16.32 -11.10
CA PRO A 71 -8.57 -14.86 -11.01
C PRO A 71 -9.93 -14.42 -10.44
N LYS A 72 -10.97 -15.26 -10.55
CA LYS A 72 -12.27 -14.98 -9.92
C LYS A 72 -12.18 -15.06 -8.40
N ILE A 73 -11.48 -16.08 -7.89
CA ILE A 73 -11.27 -16.30 -6.46
C ILE A 73 -10.35 -15.22 -5.90
N VAL A 74 -9.24 -14.91 -6.58
CA VAL A 74 -8.33 -13.82 -6.18
C VAL A 74 -9.09 -12.50 -6.07
N ASN A 75 -9.88 -12.14 -7.08
CA ASN A 75 -10.69 -10.91 -7.05
C ASN A 75 -11.75 -10.92 -5.95
N PHE A 76 -12.31 -12.07 -5.60
CA PHE A 76 -13.27 -12.20 -4.50
C PHE A 76 -12.60 -11.97 -3.15
N ILE A 77 -11.47 -12.64 -2.90
CA ILE A 77 -10.71 -12.52 -1.65
C ILE A 77 -10.14 -11.11 -1.50
N GLU A 78 -9.59 -10.53 -2.57
CA GLU A 78 -9.10 -9.15 -2.58
C GLU A 78 -10.19 -8.18 -2.09
N LYS A 79 -11.42 -8.28 -2.62
CA LYS A 79 -12.55 -7.45 -2.16
C LYS A 79 -12.91 -7.67 -0.70
N LEU A 80 -12.91 -8.92 -0.25
CA LEU A 80 -13.26 -9.26 1.12
C LEU A 80 -12.22 -8.72 2.10
N VAL A 81 -10.93 -8.91 1.83
CA VAL A 81 -9.83 -8.37 2.64
C VAL A 81 -9.90 -6.85 2.68
N PHE A 82 -10.15 -6.22 1.54
CA PHE A 82 -10.30 -4.77 1.46
C PHE A 82 -11.49 -4.24 2.25
N LEU A 83 -12.62 -4.93 2.22
CA LEU A 83 -13.82 -4.55 2.98
C LEU A 83 -13.56 -4.69 4.48
N ILE A 84 -13.06 -5.84 4.93
CA ILE A 84 -12.79 -6.10 6.35
C ILE A 84 -11.72 -5.15 6.88
N SER A 85 -10.63 -4.93 6.13
CA SER A 85 -9.56 -4.00 6.53
C SER A 85 -10.07 -2.55 6.59
N GLY A 86 -10.95 -2.16 5.67
CA GLY A 86 -11.57 -0.83 5.68
C GLY A 86 -12.51 -0.62 6.87
N ILE A 87 -13.34 -1.61 7.18
CA ILE A 87 -14.21 -1.59 8.38
C ILE A 87 -13.35 -1.53 9.64
N TYR A 88 -12.30 -2.34 9.71
CA TYR A 88 -11.37 -2.37 10.83
C TYR A 88 -10.70 -1.01 11.04
N LEU A 89 -10.16 -0.41 9.98
CA LEU A 89 -9.58 0.93 10.02
C LEU A 89 -10.56 1.96 10.56
N PHE A 90 -11.79 1.94 10.03
CA PHE A 90 -12.84 2.88 10.42
C PHE A 90 -13.16 2.78 11.91
N LEU A 91 -13.40 1.55 12.40
CA LEU A 91 -13.72 1.30 13.80
C LEU A 91 -12.55 1.65 14.74
N SER A 92 -11.32 1.28 14.36
CA SER A 92 -10.12 1.62 15.13
C SER A 92 -9.90 3.13 15.19
N THR A 93 -10.10 3.82 14.07
CA THR A 93 -9.99 5.29 14.03
C THR A 93 -11.04 5.95 14.91
N LEU A 94 -12.30 5.50 14.86
CA LEU A 94 -13.36 6.03 15.72
C LEU A 94 -13.05 5.82 17.20
N TYR A 95 -12.64 4.61 17.59
CA TYR A 95 -12.30 4.28 18.96
C TYR A 95 -11.20 5.20 19.51
N TYR A 96 -10.09 5.37 18.80
CA TYR A 96 -9.01 6.23 19.28
C TYR A 96 -9.39 7.71 19.25
N LEU A 97 -10.16 8.19 18.26
CA LEU A 97 -10.64 9.57 18.24
C LEU A 97 -11.58 9.87 19.42
N GLU A 98 -12.37 8.89 19.85
CA GLU A 98 -13.20 8.99 21.06
C GLU A 98 -12.32 9.03 22.32
N GLN A 99 -11.30 8.16 22.44
CA GLN A 99 -10.36 8.18 23.57
C GLN A 99 -9.60 9.51 23.67
N PHE A 100 -9.32 10.17 22.55
CA PHE A 100 -8.70 11.50 22.54
C PHE A 100 -9.69 12.65 22.80
N GLY A 101 -10.99 12.36 22.99
CA GLY A 101 -12.03 13.37 23.22
C GLY A 101 -12.37 14.20 21.99
N CYS A 102 -11.98 13.77 20.78
CA CYS A 102 -12.23 14.48 19.52
C CYS A 102 -13.66 14.30 19.00
N LEU A 103 -14.41 13.34 19.56
CA LEU A 103 -15.79 13.02 19.19
C LEU A 103 -16.71 13.20 20.39
N SER A 104 -17.83 13.89 20.19
CA SER A 104 -18.80 14.24 21.24
C SER A 104 -19.74 13.08 21.62
N PHE A 105 -19.28 11.84 21.54
CA PHE A 105 -20.08 10.69 21.94
C PHE A 105 -19.76 10.33 23.38
N GLN A 106 -20.64 10.82 24.27
CA GLN A 106 -20.75 10.53 25.71
C GLN A 106 -19.78 11.23 26.68
N SER A 107 -20.36 11.59 27.84
CA SER A 107 -19.70 12.21 28.98
C SER A 107 -18.53 11.38 29.49
N THR A 108 -17.43 12.07 29.82
CA THR A 108 -16.16 11.58 30.38
C THR A 108 -16.26 10.52 31.48
N ASN A 109 -17.40 10.39 32.16
CA ASN A 109 -17.62 9.37 33.21
C ASN A 109 -18.06 7.98 32.70
N ASN A 110 -18.47 7.84 31.44
CA ASN A 110 -18.88 6.54 30.88
C ASN A 110 -17.75 5.78 30.18
N VAL A 111 -16.66 6.44 29.81
CA VAL A 111 -15.50 5.80 29.15
C VAL A 111 -14.70 4.96 30.15
N VAL A 112 -14.54 5.44 31.39
CA VAL A 112 -13.86 4.71 32.47
C VAL A 112 -14.69 3.53 32.99
N THR A 113 -16.02 3.59 32.90
CA THR A 113 -16.91 2.49 33.30
C THR A 113 -17.15 1.46 32.19
N THR A 114 -16.93 1.81 30.91
CA THR A 114 -16.87 0.84 29.80
C THR A 114 -15.52 0.13 29.68
N MET A 115 -14.43 0.71 30.21
CA MET A 115 -13.13 0.04 30.38
C MET A 115 -13.18 -1.19 31.30
N ASN A 116 -14.26 -1.37 32.07
CA ASN A 116 -14.45 -2.54 32.94
C ASN A 116 -15.32 -3.64 32.32
N THR A 117 -15.77 -3.47 31.06
CA THR A 117 -16.36 -4.57 30.30
C THR A 117 -15.31 -5.11 29.34
N SER A 118 -14.67 -6.20 29.77
CA SER A 118 -13.84 -7.12 28.99
C SER A 118 -14.57 -7.62 27.73
N SER A 119 -14.71 -6.76 26.74
CA SER A 119 -15.34 -7.10 25.47
C SER A 119 -14.24 -7.50 24.49
N ILE A 120 -14.47 -8.61 23.80
CA ILE A 120 -13.61 -9.09 22.71
C ILE A 120 -13.33 -7.97 21.67
N PHE A 121 -14.26 -7.02 21.53
CA PHE A 121 -14.15 -5.89 20.62
C PHE A 121 -13.04 -4.90 21.02
N GLU A 122 -12.88 -4.60 22.31
CA GLU A 122 -11.81 -3.71 22.79
C GLU A 122 -10.42 -4.39 22.69
N ALA A 123 -10.38 -5.71 22.91
CA ALA A 123 -9.18 -6.52 22.65
C ALA A 123 -8.78 -6.50 21.15
N PHE A 124 -9.76 -6.51 20.23
CA PHE A 124 -9.49 -6.41 18.79
C PHE A 124 -8.99 -5.01 18.37
N LEU A 125 -9.41 -3.95 19.06
CA LEU A 125 -9.04 -2.56 18.73
C LEU A 125 -7.71 -2.12 19.38
N SER A 126 -7.31 -2.78 20.47
CA SER A 126 -6.04 -2.52 21.19
C SER A 126 -4.79 -3.14 20.54
N TYR A 127 -4.95 -4.12 19.64
CA TYR A 127 -3.81 -4.78 18.97
C TYR A 127 -3.90 -4.77 17.43
N PRO A 128 -3.93 -3.59 16.79
CA PRO A 128 -4.20 -3.45 15.35
C PRO A 128 -3.22 -4.15 14.42
N ILE A 129 -1.96 -4.25 14.82
CA ILE A 129 -0.95 -5.02 14.08
C ILE A 129 -1.32 -6.50 14.01
N ILE A 130 -1.66 -7.11 15.15
CA ILE A 130 -1.95 -8.55 15.26
C ILE A 130 -3.20 -8.90 14.47
N ILE A 131 -4.23 -8.04 14.54
CA ILE A 131 -5.49 -8.28 13.84
C ILE A 131 -5.32 -8.18 12.33
N MET A 132 -4.57 -7.19 11.85
CA MET A 132 -4.28 -7.08 10.41
C MET A 132 -3.47 -8.27 9.89
N ILE A 133 -2.48 -8.76 10.66
CA ILE A 133 -1.74 -9.98 10.32
C ILE A 133 -2.69 -11.19 10.27
N GLY A 134 -3.60 -11.30 11.25
CA GLY A 134 -4.61 -12.36 11.29
C GLY A 134 -5.54 -12.35 10.07
N ILE A 135 -6.04 -11.17 9.68
CA ILE A 135 -6.89 -11.00 8.48
C ILE A 135 -6.15 -11.50 7.22
N ILE A 136 -4.88 -11.13 7.07
CA ILE A 136 -4.06 -11.54 5.91
C ILE A 136 -3.82 -13.06 5.93
N ALA A 137 -3.48 -13.65 7.08
CA ALA A 137 -3.25 -15.08 7.20
C ALA A 137 -4.50 -15.89 6.85
N ILE A 138 -5.67 -15.48 7.34
CA ILE A 138 -6.96 -16.10 7.01
C ILE A 138 -7.26 -15.96 5.51
N ALA A 139 -6.98 -14.81 4.90
CA ALA A 139 -7.19 -14.60 3.48
C ALA A 139 -6.33 -15.51 2.61
N ILE A 140 -5.06 -15.71 2.98
CA ILE A 140 -4.15 -16.63 2.28
C ILE A 140 -4.66 -18.07 2.41
N LEU A 141 -5.06 -18.50 3.61
CA LEU A 141 -5.65 -19.83 3.83
C LEU A 141 -6.92 -20.03 2.99
N ALA A 142 -7.81 -19.05 2.99
CA ALA A 142 -9.03 -19.08 2.19
C ALA A 142 -8.73 -19.16 0.68
N LEU A 143 -7.70 -18.43 0.21
CA LEU A 143 -7.25 -18.48 -1.18
C LEU A 143 -6.80 -19.88 -1.56
N ILE A 144 -5.94 -20.49 -0.73
CA ILE A 144 -5.43 -21.84 -0.99
C ILE A 144 -6.57 -22.87 -0.99
N ILE A 145 -7.51 -22.78 -0.04
CA ILE A 145 -8.62 -23.72 0.06
C ILE A 145 -9.59 -23.59 -1.12
N LEU A 146 -9.97 -22.37 -1.48
CA LEU A 146 -10.91 -22.12 -2.57
C LEU A 146 -10.29 -22.46 -3.93
N ASP A 147 -9.02 -22.14 -4.12
CA ASP A 147 -8.30 -22.44 -5.36
C ASP A 147 -8.15 -23.97 -5.59
N LYS A 148 -7.95 -24.75 -4.52
CA LYS A 148 -8.00 -26.22 -4.60
C LYS A 148 -9.36 -26.76 -5.03
N LYS A 149 -10.46 -26.06 -4.75
CA LYS A 149 -11.81 -26.49 -5.15
C LYS A 149 -12.14 -26.18 -6.61
N GLU A 150 -11.61 -25.08 -7.13
CA GLU A 150 -11.80 -24.66 -8.53
C GLU A 150 -10.46 -24.38 -9.21
N PRO A 151 -9.65 -25.42 -9.47
CA PRO A 151 -8.34 -25.26 -10.07
C PRO A 151 -8.46 -24.80 -11.52
N ILE A 152 -7.54 -23.94 -11.93
CA ILE A 152 -7.38 -23.53 -13.33
C ILE A 152 -6.19 -24.26 -13.98
N PRO A 153 -6.20 -24.44 -15.31
CA PRO A 153 -5.04 -24.94 -16.04
C PRO A 153 -3.80 -24.09 -15.73
N GLN A 154 -2.68 -24.75 -15.45
CA GLN A 154 -1.42 -24.10 -15.11
C GLN A 154 -0.53 -23.84 -16.32
N ASP A 155 -0.95 -24.33 -17.50
CA ASP A 155 -0.22 -24.12 -18.74
C ASP A 155 -0.21 -22.64 -19.10
N LEU A 156 1.01 -22.12 -19.28
CA LEU A 156 1.23 -20.75 -19.73
C LEU A 156 0.75 -20.62 -21.17
N ASN A 157 -0.38 -19.95 -21.36
CA ASN A 157 -0.83 -19.57 -22.70
C ASN A 157 0.09 -18.47 -23.26
N LEU A 158 1.14 -18.90 -23.98
CA LEU A 158 2.09 -18.02 -24.68
C LEU A 158 1.65 -17.75 -26.13
N ARG A 159 0.38 -17.97 -26.47
CA ARG A 159 -0.14 -17.55 -27.78
C ARG A 159 0.03 -16.04 -27.88
N TRP A 160 0.64 -15.63 -28.99
CA TRP A 160 0.86 -14.24 -29.33
C TRP A 160 0.37 -14.05 -30.75
N ASN A 161 -0.58 -13.15 -30.93
CA ASN A 161 -1.14 -12.80 -32.24
C ASN A 161 -1.26 -11.27 -32.34
N ILE A 162 -1.52 -10.78 -33.55
CA ILE A 162 -1.65 -9.34 -33.82
C ILE A 162 -2.79 -8.73 -32.99
N GLN A 163 -3.89 -9.48 -32.78
CA GLN A 163 -5.00 -9.03 -31.95
C GLN A 163 -4.55 -8.75 -30.51
N ASP A 164 -3.77 -9.63 -29.89
CA ASP A 164 -3.27 -9.46 -28.53
C ASP A 164 -2.29 -8.29 -28.43
N LEU A 165 -1.49 -8.06 -29.49
CA LEU A 165 -0.60 -6.91 -29.62
C LEU A 165 -1.38 -5.58 -29.68
N ASP A 166 -2.45 -5.52 -30.48
CA ASP A 166 -3.31 -4.34 -30.63
C ASP A 166 -4.08 -4.00 -29.34
N HIS A 167 -4.45 -5.03 -28.57
CA HIS A 167 -5.15 -4.89 -27.30
C HIS A 167 -4.24 -4.52 -26.13
N LEU A 168 -2.92 -4.37 -26.35
CA LEU A 168 -2.02 -3.94 -25.28
C LEU A 168 -2.44 -2.56 -24.72
N PRO A 169 -2.56 -2.43 -23.39
CA PRO A 169 -2.95 -1.18 -22.77
C PRO A 169 -1.86 -0.12 -22.95
N HIS A 170 -2.28 1.14 -22.96
CA HIS A 170 -1.39 2.29 -23.08
C HIS A 170 -0.32 2.28 -21.96
N PRO A 171 0.93 2.75 -22.20
CA PRO A 171 2.04 2.62 -21.25
C PRO A 171 1.77 3.17 -19.85
N SER A 172 0.91 4.20 -19.77
CA SER A 172 0.48 4.81 -18.51
C SER A 172 -0.29 3.87 -17.57
N HIS A 173 -0.78 2.74 -18.07
CA HIS A 173 -1.43 1.71 -17.26
C HIS A 173 -0.44 0.88 -16.45
N TYR A 174 0.83 0.82 -16.88
CA TYR A 174 1.88 0.05 -16.21
C TYR A 174 2.51 0.90 -15.10
N PRO A 175 2.31 0.51 -13.83
CA PRO A 175 2.70 1.34 -12.71
C PRO A 175 4.22 1.37 -12.56
N ASN A 176 4.81 2.54 -12.32
CA ASN A 176 6.22 2.66 -11.98
C ASN A 176 6.37 3.01 -10.50
N HIS A 177 6.74 2.02 -9.70
CA HIS A 177 6.82 2.14 -8.25
C HIS A 177 8.19 2.61 -7.73
N THR A 178 9.13 3.01 -8.58
CA THR A 178 10.52 3.29 -8.15
C THR A 178 10.58 4.35 -7.02
N ILE A 179 9.83 5.45 -7.16
CA ILE A 179 9.76 6.51 -6.15
C ILE A 179 9.05 6.03 -4.89
N GLU A 180 7.97 5.27 -5.04
CA GLU A 180 7.22 4.69 -3.92
C GLU A 180 8.07 3.73 -3.11
N THR A 181 8.86 2.88 -3.76
CA THR A 181 9.76 1.97 -3.08
C THR A 181 10.77 2.71 -2.22
N ILE A 182 11.34 3.82 -2.72
CA ILE A 182 12.26 4.65 -1.94
C ILE A 182 11.55 5.22 -0.71
N PHE A 183 10.37 5.82 -0.89
CA PHE A 183 9.61 6.36 0.24
C PHE A 183 9.20 5.28 1.24
N MET A 184 8.80 4.11 0.78
CA MET A 184 8.42 3.00 1.65
C MET A 184 9.60 2.41 2.41
N ILE A 185 10.80 2.36 1.82
CA ILE A 185 12.01 1.95 2.54
C ILE A 185 12.31 2.94 3.66
N ILE A 186 12.26 4.25 3.39
CA ILE A 186 12.45 5.30 4.41
C ILE A 186 11.40 5.17 5.51
N PHE A 187 10.13 5.00 5.13
CA PHE A 187 9.00 4.83 6.04
C PHE A 187 9.17 3.62 6.96
N ILE A 188 9.44 2.44 6.40
CA ILE A 188 9.63 1.20 7.16
C ILE A 188 10.82 1.35 8.12
N THR A 189 11.95 1.89 7.63
CA THR A 189 13.15 2.10 8.46
C THR A 189 12.85 3.04 9.62
N PHE A 190 12.14 4.14 9.36
CA PHE A 190 11.72 5.07 10.40
C PHE A 190 10.81 4.40 11.44
N PHE A 191 9.81 3.62 11.01
CA PHE A 191 8.88 2.97 11.93
C PHE A 191 9.49 1.78 12.69
N ILE A 192 10.54 1.16 12.17
CA ILE A 192 11.39 0.22 12.92
C ILE A 192 12.13 0.97 14.04
N CYS A 193 12.79 2.09 13.72
CA CYS A 193 13.46 2.93 14.73
C CYS A 193 12.47 3.48 15.76
N TYR A 194 11.29 3.92 15.32
CA TYR A 194 10.19 4.35 16.18
C TYR A 194 9.80 3.21 17.13
N GLY A 195 9.56 2.00 16.62
CA GLY A 195 9.22 0.83 17.43
C GLY A 195 10.28 0.50 18.49
N PHE A 196 11.57 0.49 18.11
CA PHE A 196 12.68 0.27 19.05
C PHE A 196 12.80 1.38 20.10
N PHE A 197 12.58 2.63 19.70
CA PHE A 197 12.62 3.75 20.63
C PHE A 197 11.47 3.65 21.63
N PHE A 198 10.25 3.38 21.16
CA PHE A 198 9.04 3.27 21.99
C PHE A 198 8.94 2.00 22.84
N SER A 199 9.71 0.96 22.51
CA SER A 199 9.84 -0.24 23.35
C SER A 199 10.98 -0.19 24.37
N SER A 200 11.80 0.87 24.36
CA SER A 200 12.94 0.98 25.26
C SER A 200 12.54 1.41 26.68
N ASP A 201 13.29 0.94 27.68
CA ASP A 201 13.12 1.29 29.11
C ASP A 201 13.24 2.81 29.38
N ILE A 202 13.73 3.58 28.40
CA ILE A 202 13.85 5.04 28.47
C ILE A 202 12.47 5.68 28.66
N ILE A 203 11.41 5.10 28.09
CA ILE A 203 10.06 5.68 28.16
C ILE A 203 9.32 5.31 29.43
N ILE A 204 9.62 4.15 30.02
CA ILE A 204 9.13 3.77 31.35
C ILE A 204 9.61 4.77 32.42
N LYS A 205 10.76 5.43 32.19
CA LYS A 205 11.32 6.46 33.07
C LYS A 205 10.69 7.86 32.89
N ILE A 206 9.99 8.10 31.79
CA ILE A 206 9.32 9.37 31.47
C ILE A 206 7.93 9.35 32.11
N GLN A 207 7.85 9.65 33.41
CA GLN A 207 6.67 9.91 34.25
C GLN A 207 5.31 9.27 33.86
N HIS A 208 4.71 8.53 34.82
CA HIS A 208 3.51 7.69 34.68
C HIS A 208 2.32 8.26 33.88
N GLU A 209 2.07 9.58 33.90
CA GLU A 209 0.93 10.20 33.18
C GLU A 209 1.21 10.42 31.67
N SER A 210 2.41 10.86 31.31
CA SER A 210 2.82 11.03 29.91
C SER A 210 2.94 9.71 29.15
N TYR A 211 3.24 8.62 29.86
CA TYR A 211 3.39 7.28 29.32
C TYR A 211 2.09 6.77 28.67
N GLN A 212 0.94 6.94 29.33
CA GLN A 212 -0.35 6.47 28.80
C GLN A 212 -0.72 7.15 27.49
N MET A 213 -0.44 8.46 27.40
CA MET A 213 -0.73 9.26 26.22
C MET A 213 0.14 8.86 25.02
N ILE A 214 1.45 8.64 25.25
CA ILE A 214 2.40 8.14 24.26
C ILE A 214 1.97 6.76 23.73
N HIS A 215 1.52 5.88 24.63
CA HIS A 215 1.00 4.58 24.25
C HIS A 215 -0.25 4.68 23.39
N MET A 216 -1.23 5.50 23.77
CA MET A 216 -2.44 5.71 22.98
C MET A 216 -2.14 6.24 21.57
N MET A 217 -1.20 7.17 21.42
CA MET A 217 -0.76 7.63 20.10
C MET A 217 -0.08 6.56 19.27
N THR A 218 0.79 5.77 19.90
CA THR A 218 1.48 4.66 19.24
C THR A 218 0.46 3.68 18.69
N TYR A 219 -0.56 3.33 19.46
CA TYR A 219 -1.65 2.46 19.00
C TYR A 219 -2.54 3.11 17.94
N PHE A 220 -2.80 4.41 18.02
CA PHE A 220 -3.54 5.15 17.00
C PHE A 220 -2.85 5.16 15.63
N PHE A 221 -1.52 5.24 15.59
CA PHE A 221 -0.77 5.24 14.32
C PHE A 221 -0.70 3.86 13.66
N GLN A 222 -0.74 2.78 14.44
CA GLN A 222 -0.57 1.41 13.93
C GLN A 222 -1.53 1.01 12.79
N PRO A 223 -2.85 1.27 12.86
CA PRO A 223 -3.77 0.98 11.76
C PRO A 223 -3.38 1.69 10.46
N PHE A 224 -2.96 2.95 10.53
CA PHE A 224 -2.56 3.73 9.35
C PHE A 224 -1.24 3.22 8.76
N ILE A 225 -0.25 2.93 9.61
CA ILE A 225 1.03 2.34 9.18
C ILE A 225 0.78 1.02 8.46
N MET A 226 -0.05 0.16 9.03
CA MET A 226 -0.36 -1.15 8.46
C MET A 226 -1.06 -1.05 7.11
N ILE A 227 -2.01 -0.13 6.98
CA ILE A 227 -2.74 0.04 5.72
C ILE A 227 -1.87 0.65 4.63
N ILE A 228 -0.98 1.57 4.98
CA ILE A 228 0.01 2.09 4.03
C ILE A 228 0.92 0.96 3.51
N ILE A 229 1.41 0.10 4.39
CA ILE A 229 2.24 -1.06 4.03
C ILE A 229 1.45 -2.06 3.18
N PHE A 230 0.23 -2.39 3.58
CA PHE A 230 -0.63 -3.34 2.87
C PHE A 230 -1.02 -2.82 1.47
N ASP A 231 -1.44 -1.56 1.37
CA ASP A 231 -1.77 -0.92 0.09
C ASP A 231 -0.54 -0.86 -0.82
N TYR A 232 0.67 -0.67 -0.27
CA TYR A 232 1.90 -0.75 -1.05
C TYR A 232 2.21 -2.17 -1.57
N PHE A 233 2.02 -3.21 -0.76
CA PHE A 233 2.18 -4.58 -1.24
C PHE A 233 1.18 -4.89 -2.35
N ILE A 234 -0.08 -4.46 -2.22
CA ILE A 234 -1.06 -4.67 -3.28
C ILE A 234 -0.69 -3.88 -4.54
N ASP A 235 -0.30 -2.61 -4.41
CA ASP A 235 0.22 -1.79 -5.51
C ASP A 235 1.28 -2.59 -6.31
N MET A 236 2.26 -3.16 -5.61
CA MET A 236 3.35 -3.95 -6.21
C MET A 236 2.91 -5.23 -6.93
N THR A 237 1.80 -5.84 -6.50
CA THR A 237 1.26 -7.02 -7.19
C THR A 237 0.51 -6.66 -8.48
N LYS A 238 0.08 -5.40 -8.65
CA LYS A 238 -0.69 -4.99 -9.83
C LYS A 238 0.23 -4.72 -11.00
N LYS A 239 0.14 -5.53 -12.04
CA LYS A 239 0.79 -5.27 -13.34
C LYS A 239 0.15 -4.13 -14.11
N ILE A 240 -1.17 -3.97 -13.95
CA ILE A 240 -2.00 -2.99 -14.65
C ILE A 240 -2.93 -2.35 -13.62
N TYR A 241 -2.96 -1.02 -13.54
CA TYR A 241 -3.93 -0.34 -12.70
C TYR A 241 -5.34 -0.45 -13.27
N THR A 242 -6.28 -0.87 -12.41
CA THR A 242 -7.71 -0.91 -12.75
C THR A 242 -8.44 0.28 -12.13
N LYS A 243 -9.53 0.70 -12.78
CA LYS A 243 -10.39 1.80 -12.29
C LYS A 243 -10.92 1.56 -10.88
N LYS A 244 -11.27 0.31 -10.57
CA LYS A 244 -11.80 -0.08 -9.26
C LYS A 244 -10.73 0.06 -8.18
N TYR A 245 -9.52 -0.42 -8.47
CA TYR A 245 -8.38 -0.31 -7.55
C TYR A 245 -8.04 1.16 -7.25
N LEU A 246 -7.93 2.01 -8.28
CA LEU A 246 -7.59 3.42 -8.08
C LEU A 246 -8.64 4.18 -7.25
N LYS A 247 -9.94 3.90 -7.44
CA LYS A 247 -11.00 4.47 -6.61
C LYS A 247 -10.88 4.05 -5.17
N TYR A 248 -10.60 2.77 -4.92
CA TYR A 248 -10.45 2.24 -3.57
C TYR A 248 -9.23 2.85 -2.86
N SER A 249 -8.05 2.80 -3.50
CA SER A 249 -6.83 3.41 -2.96
C SER A 249 -7.02 4.91 -2.71
N PHE A 250 -7.76 5.62 -3.59
CA PHE A 250 -8.12 7.01 -3.34
C PHE A 250 -8.99 7.19 -2.08
N ILE A 251 -10.04 6.40 -1.90
CA ILE A 251 -10.95 6.49 -0.74
C ILE A 251 -10.19 6.24 0.57
N ILE A 252 -9.33 5.22 0.62
CA ILE A 252 -8.52 4.96 1.82
C ILE A 252 -7.60 6.11 2.14
N ASN A 253 -6.81 6.57 1.16
CA ASN A 253 -5.83 7.63 1.43
C ASN A 253 -6.53 8.95 1.80
N LEU A 254 -7.71 9.22 1.24
CA LEU A 254 -8.54 10.36 1.64
C LEU A 254 -9.04 10.20 3.08
N PHE A 255 -9.56 9.01 3.44
CA PHE A 255 -9.99 8.71 4.80
C PHE A 255 -8.84 8.92 5.80
N THR A 256 -7.65 8.38 5.54
CA THR A 256 -6.46 8.57 6.39
C THR A 256 -6.15 10.05 6.62
N ILE A 257 -6.14 10.87 5.56
CA ILE A 257 -5.87 12.31 5.67
C ILE A 257 -6.94 13.03 6.48
N VAL A 258 -8.22 12.74 6.24
CA VAL A 258 -9.33 13.36 6.97
C VAL A 258 -9.26 12.99 8.45
N SER A 259 -9.07 11.72 8.78
CA SER A 259 -8.97 11.24 10.16
C SER A 259 -7.80 11.86 10.92
N LEU A 260 -6.62 11.94 10.30
CA LEU A 260 -5.47 12.61 10.92
C LEU A 260 -5.72 14.11 11.10
N THR A 261 -6.45 14.74 10.18
CA THR A 261 -6.73 16.18 10.27
C THR A 261 -7.70 16.48 11.40
N ILE A 262 -8.73 15.64 11.55
CA ILE A 262 -9.64 15.69 12.70
C ILE A 262 -8.85 15.52 13.99
N PHE A 263 -7.94 14.54 14.06
CA PHE A 263 -7.09 14.35 15.21
C PHE A 263 -6.25 15.61 15.51
N VAL A 264 -5.46 16.11 14.57
CA VAL A 264 -4.56 17.25 14.80
C VAL A 264 -5.31 18.52 15.21
N VAL A 265 -6.46 18.81 14.57
CA VAL A 265 -7.23 20.03 14.81
C VAL A 265 -8.07 19.94 16.08
N ASN A 266 -8.82 18.85 16.28
CA ASN A 266 -9.79 18.75 17.36
C ASN A 266 -9.18 18.26 18.68
N SER A 267 -8.05 17.54 18.67
CA SER A 267 -7.37 17.12 19.90
C SER A 267 -6.51 18.22 20.52
N HIS A 268 -6.42 19.40 19.88
CA HIS A 268 -5.42 20.40 20.24
C HIS A 268 -4.01 19.79 20.39
N PHE A 269 -3.64 18.94 19.42
CA PHE A 269 -2.45 18.08 19.47
C PHE A 269 -1.17 18.82 19.91
N LEU A 270 -0.98 20.04 19.44
CA LEU A 270 0.22 20.84 19.74
C LEU A 270 0.28 21.33 21.19
N SER A 271 -0.84 21.48 21.89
CA SER A 271 -0.89 22.03 23.25
C SER A 271 -1.15 21.00 24.34
N GLN A 272 -1.89 19.92 24.05
CA GLN A 272 -2.27 18.90 25.04
C GLN A 272 -1.46 17.62 24.93
N TYR A 273 -0.84 17.39 23.78
CA TYR A 273 -0.31 16.08 23.39
C TYR A 273 1.19 16.08 23.07
N LEU A 274 1.84 17.24 23.14
CA LEU A 274 3.30 17.35 23.10
C LEU A 274 3.85 17.51 24.51
N LEU A 275 4.93 16.78 24.82
CA LEU A 275 5.63 16.91 26.08
C LEU A 275 6.30 18.29 26.19
N PRO A 276 6.44 18.86 27.40
CA PRO A 276 7.10 20.15 27.58
C PRO A 276 8.54 20.10 27.07
N ILE A 277 8.88 21.00 26.15
CA ILE A 277 10.16 21.01 25.41
C ILE A 277 11.33 21.47 26.31
N ASN A 278 11.05 22.29 27.32
CA ASN A 278 12.07 22.95 28.14
C ASN A 278 12.60 22.11 29.31
N THR A 279 12.09 20.88 29.53
CA THR A 279 12.42 20.09 30.72
C THR A 279 13.48 19.00 30.47
N ASN A 280 13.49 18.32 29.32
CA ASN A 280 14.41 17.20 29.08
C ASN A 280 14.62 16.93 27.57
N PHE A 281 15.84 16.62 27.17
CA PHE A 281 16.18 16.19 25.80
C PHE A 281 15.38 14.95 25.35
N GLN A 282 15.06 14.05 26.27
CA GLN A 282 14.22 12.88 25.97
C GLN A 282 12.80 13.28 25.52
N TYR A 283 12.24 14.37 26.08
CA TYR A 283 10.91 14.85 25.71
C TYR A 283 10.92 15.47 24.31
N ILE A 284 12.01 16.15 23.97
CA ILE A 284 12.25 16.67 22.61
C ILE A 284 12.30 15.52 21.60
N LEU A 285 13.01 14.43 21.92
CA LEU A 285 13.09 13.26 21.06
C LEU A 285 11.72 12.59 20.86
N VAL A 286 10.95 12.38 21.94
CA VAL A 286 9.59 11.80 21.86
C VAL A 286 8.69 12.65 20.95
N ASN A 287 8.67 13.97 21.16
CA ASN A 287 7.89 14.89 20.32
C ASN A 287 8.35 14.84 18.86
N ALA A 288 9.66 14.81 18.61
CA ALA A 288 10.21 14.72 17.26
C ALA A 288 9.77 13.43 16.56
N PHE A 289 9.81 12.28 17.23
CA PHE A 289 9.34 11.02 16.66
C PHE A 289 7.84 11.03 16.36
N ILE A 290 7.00 11.54 17.27
CA ILE A 290 5.54 11.58 17.07
C ILE A 290 5.18 12.53 15.91
N ILE A 291 5.74 13.73 15.90
CA ILE A 291 5.51 14.72 14.83
C ILE A 291 5.99 14.17 13.49
N THR A 292 7.17 13.57 13.46
CA THR A 292 7.73 12.97 12.23
C THR A 292 6.88 11.79 11.75
N ALA A 293 6.34 10.97 12.65
CA ALA A 293 5.42 9.89 12.31
C ALA A 293 4.15 10.42 11.63
N LEU A 294 3.52 11.46 12.19
CA LEU A 294 2.39 12.14 11.58
C LEU A 294 2.73 12.66 10.18
N PHE A 295 3.85 13.37 10.03
CA PHE A 295 4.27 13.90 8.74
C PHE A 295 4.49 12.79 7.70
N PHE A 296 5.10 11.66 8.08
CA PHE A 296 5.31 10.55 7.17
C PHE A 296 4.00 9.93 6.70
N ILE A 297 3.05 9.69 7.61
CA ILE A 297 1.75 9.12 7.26
C ILE A 297 1.00 10.08 6.32
N TYR A 298 0.97 11.38 6.64
CA TYR A 298 0.37 12.40 5.78
C TYR A 298 1.01 12.46 4.40
N PHE A 299 2.34 12.52 4.34
CA PHE A 299 3.08 12.69 3.10
C PHE A 299 2.83 11.53 2.14
N ILE A 300 2.87 10.29 2.64
CA ILE A 300 2.63 9.10 1.81
C ILE A 300 1.19 9.04 1.33
N SER A 301 0.21 9.30 2.21
CA SER A 301 -1.20 9.32 1.80
C SER A 301 -1.48 10.42 0.77
N LEU A 302 -0.90 11.61 0.94
CA LEU A 302 -1.04 12.71 -0.03
C LEU A 302 -0.37 12.37 -1.36
N TYR A 303 0.84 11.83 -1.33
CA TYR A 303 1.55 11.37 -2.52
C TYR A 303 0.71 10.35 -3.30
N LYS A 304 0.14 9.35 -2.60
CA LYS A 304 -0.72 8.34 -3.22
C LYS A 304 -2.01 8.95 -3.81
N LEU A 305 -2.63 9.93 -3.15
CA LEU A 305 -3.78 10.64 -3.72
C LEU A 305 -3.43 11.35 -5.03
N VAL A 306 -2.35 12.14 -5.04
CA VAL A 306 -1.91 12.90 -6.22
C VAL A 306 -1.58 11.94 -7.37
N ARG A 307 -0.88 10.85 -7.07
CA ARG A 307 -0.61 9.78 -8.03
C ARG A 307 -1.88 9.17 -8.58
N ASN A 308 -2.82 8.79 -7.71
CA ASN A 308 -4.07 8.15 -8.12
C ASN A 308 -4.90 9.08 -9.00
N ILE A 309 -4.95 10.39 -8.70
CA ILE A 309 -5.60 11.40 -9.55
C ILE A 309 -4.90 11.48 -10.92
N LYS A 310 -3.56 11.54 -10.94
CA LYS A 310 -2.77 11.60 -12.18
C LYS A 310 -3.05 10.36 -13.04
N SER A 311 -2.89 9.16 -12.48
CA SER A 311 -3.16 7.90 -13.15
C SER A 311 -4.61 7.82 -13.64
N TYR A 312 -5.58 8.21 -12.82
CA TYR A 312 -6.98 8.26 -13.22
C TYR A 312 -7.21 9.25 -14.37
N ARG A 313 -6.59 10.43 -14.37
CA ARG A 313 -6.74 11.39 -15.48
C ARG A 313 -6.17 10.86 -16.80
N PHE A 314 -5.02 10.18 -16.76
CA PHE A 314 -4.42 9.57 -17.94
C PHE A 314 -5.22 8.37 -18.46
N LEU A 315 -5.84 7.59 -17.58
CA LEU A 315 -6.70 6.45 -17.94
C LEU A 315 -8.04 6.87 -18.58
N PHE A 316 -8.43 8.14 -18.47
CA PHE A 316 -9.74 8.65 -18.90
C PHE A 316 -9.68 9.78 -19.93
N LYS A 317 -8.48 10.26 -20.30
CA LYS A 317 -8.32 10.99 -21.57
C LYS A 317 -8.42 9.96 -22.69
N LYS A 318 -9.61 9.86 -23.29
CA LYS A 318 -9.79 9.26 -24.62
C LYS A 318 -9.09 10.11 -25.65
#